data_AF-A0A2T2VHW4-F1
#
_entry.id   AF-A0A2T2VHW4-F1
#
_cell.length_a   1.000
_cell.length_b   1.000
_cell.length_c   1.000
_cell.angle_alpha   90.00
_cell.angle_beta   90.00
_cell.angle_gamma   90.00
#
_symmetry.space_group_name_H-M   'P 1'
#
loop_
_entity.id
_entity.type
_entity.pdbx_description
1 polymer ?
#
loop_
_entity_poly.entity_id
_entity_poly.type
_entity_poly.pdbx_seq_one_letter_code
_entity_poly.pdbx_strand_id
1 'polypeptide(L)'
;MGQKSAESSNNSTASPRAKSFDKAFGYLGVPQDFLNNDADEVDGQYETSSWFWGHYIRSREGVIDVKKPLFNAFLKGRTAIVNGNSEKRKEAVDEIKTQWEKLIAANVVHYINSTLTDMESDDKFSKWHHWSEAKAFHTCLAYNDDKSISDSDWQDINNLLGSSPKQVKQSDLEDANQKLKQVFNFSNSQMSNL
;
A
#
# COMPACT_ATOMS: atom_id res chain seq x y z
N MET A 1 18.56 -38.50 35.01
CA MET A 1 18.76 -37.17 34.39
C MET A 1 17.67 -37.00 33.35
N GLY A 2 16.57 -36.34 33.72
CA GLY A 2 15.41 -36.16 32.86
C GLY A 2 15.70 -35.17 31.74
N GLN A 3 15.37 -35.55 30.51
CA GLN A 3 15.29 -34.65 29.37
C GLN A 3 14.28 -33.56 29.71
N LYS A 4 14.72 -32.30 29.74
CA LYS A 4 13.83 -31.15 29.65
C LYS A 4 13.28 -31.13 28.22
N SER A 5 12.03 -31.55 28.04
CA SER A 5 11.25 -31.19 26.87
C SER A 5 11.15 -29.67 26.82
N ALA A 6 11.64 -29.05 25.74
CA ALA A 6 11.43 -27.64 25.49
C ALA A 6 9.91 -27.39 25.37
N GLU A 7 9.40 -26.48 26.20
CA GLU A 7 8.00 -26.05 26.19
C GLU A 7 7.64 -25.43 24.84
N SER A 8 6.66 -26.01 24.16
CA SER A 8 6.05 -25.49 22.93
C SER A 8 4.94 -24.46 23.23
N SER A 9 5.19 -23.51 24.13
CA SER A 9 4.18 -22.58 24.59
C SER A 9 4.18 -21.26 23.79
N ASN A 10 3.42 -21.24 22.68
CA ASN A 10 2.61 -20.08 22.21
C ASN A 10 2.04 -20.21 20.79
N ASN A 11 1.77 -21.44 20.33
CA ASN A 11 1.29 -21.71 18.97
C ASN A 11 -0.24 -21.65 18.82
N SER A 12 -0.94 -20.92 19.70
CA SER A 12 -2.40 -20.85 19.69
C SER A 12 -2.92 -19.76 18.76
N THR A 13 -4.12 -20.00 18.21
CA THR A 13 -4.93 -19.03 17.45
C THR A 13 -5.17 -17.72 18.21
N ALA A 14 -4.95 -17.67 19.52
CA ALA A 14 -5.16 -16.51 20.40
C ALA A 14 -3.86 -15.86 20.93
N SER A 15 -2.68 -16.21 20.41
CA SER A 15 -1.41 -15.62 20.87
C SER A 15 -1.38 -14.09 20.66
N PRO A 16 -0.64 -13.32 21.48
CA PRO A 16 -0.49 -11.87 21.26
C PRO A 16 0.01 -11.51 19.86
N ARG A 17 0.86 -12.37 19.29
CA ARG A 17 1.35 -12.24 17.92
C ARG A 17 0.24 -12.45 16.89
N ALA A 18 -0.57 -13.50 17.04
CA ALA A 18 -1.73 -13.73 16.19
C ALA A 18 -2.68 -12.53 16.24
N LYS A 19 -3.03 -12.03 17.44
CA LYS A 19 -3.88 -10.84 17.61
C LYS A 19 -3.30 -9.60 16.92
N SER A 20 -2.00 -9.38 16.99
CA SER A 20 -1.36 -8.22 16.34
C SER A 20 -1.39 -8.34 14.82
N PHE A 21 -1.20 -9.56 14.30
CA PHE A 21 -1.27 -9.85 12.87
C PHE A 21 -2.70 -9.72 12.33
N ASP A 22 -3.68 -10.24 13.07
CA ASP A 22 -5.11 -10.14 12.73
C ASP A 22 -5.58 -8.68 12.74
N LYS A 23 -5.04 -7.84 13.64
CA LYS A 23 -5.26 -6.37 13.62
C LYS A 23 -4.69 -5.71 12.38
N ALA A 24 -3.46 -6.06 11.98
CA ALA A 24 -2.84 -5.53 10.77
C ALA A 24 -3.66 -5.89 9.51
N PHE A 25 -4.19 -7.12 9.45
CA PHE A 25 -5.12 -7.52 8.41
C PHE A 25 -6.42 -6.72 8.47
N GLY A 26 -6.98 -6.47 9.67
CA GLY A 26 -8.15 -5.61 9.83
C GLY A 26 -7.94 -4.18 9.29
N TYR A 27 -6.75 -3.61 9.46
CA TYR A 27 -6.41 -2.29 8.88
C TYR A 27 -6.31 -2.31 7.35
N LEU A 28 -6.09 -3.47 6.72
CA LEU A 28 -6.17 -3.59 5.26
C LEU A 28 -7.59 -3.31 4.75
N GLY A 29 -8.62 -3.52 5.58
CA GLY A 29 -10.00 -3.18 5.26
C GLY A 29 -10.61 -4.04 4.15
N VAL A 30 -10.25 -5.32 4.06
CA VAL A 30 -10.76 -6.24 3.03
C VAL A 30 -11.57 -7.39 3.65
N PRO A 31 -12.57 -7.93 2.93
CA PRO A 31 -13.34 -9.06 3.41
C PRO A 31 -12.48 -10.35 3.48
N GLN A 32 -12.93 -11.32 4.28
CA GLN A 32 -12.19 -12.59 4.46
C GLN A 32 -12.07 -13.42 3.19
N ASP A 33 -12.94 -13.19 2.22
CA ASP A 33 -12.99 -13.86 0.92
C ASP A 33 -12.52 -12.94 -0.23
N PHE A 34 -11.69 -11.93 0.07
CA PHE A 34 -11.28 -10.85 -0.86
C PHE A 34 -10.88 -11.26 -2.28
N LEU A 35 -10.29 -12.45 -2.48
CA LEU A 35 -9.92 -12.92 -3.82
C LEU A 35 -11.11 -13.43 -4.66
N ASN A 36 -12.21 -13.81 -4.02
CA ASN A 36 -13.44 -14.30 -4.64
C ASN A 36 -14.60 -13.31 -4.49
N ASN A 37 -14.37 -12.23 -3.76
CA ASN A 37 -15.30 -11.14 -3.57
C ASN A 37 -14.83 -9.98 -4.46
N ASP A 38 -15.75 -9.26 -5.11
CA ASP A 38 -15.44 -8.06 -5.90
C ASP A 38 -16.19 -6.80 -5.45
N ALA A 39 -16.80 -6.85 -4.26
CA ALA A 39 -17.47 -5.70 -3.68
C ALA A 39 -16.45 -4.64 -3.24
N ASP A 40 -16.64 -3.43 -3.78
CA ASP A 40 -16.02 -2.20 -3.30
C ASP A 40 -16.80 -1.66 -2.07
N GLU A 41 -16.49 -0.44 -1.64
CA GLU A 41 -17.16 0.24 -0.52
C GLU A 41 -18.69 0.33 -0.73
N VAL A 42 -19.45 -0.35 0.14
CA VAL A 42 -20.92 -0.29 0.18
C VAL A 42 -21.35 0.04 1.60
N ASP A 43 -21.99 1.21 1.78
CA ASP A 43 -22.44 1.67 3.09
C ASP A 43 -23.27 0.63 3.84
N GLY A 44 -22.98 0.45 5.12
CA GLY A 44 -23.57 -0.57 5.98
C GLY A 44 -23.06 -2.01 5.78
N GLN A 45 -22.15 -2.28 4.82
CA GLN A 45 -21.62 -3.63 4.54
C GLN A 45 -20.12 -3.78 4.87
N TYR A 46 -19.73 -3.42 6.10
CA TYR A 46 -18.32 -3.38 6.52
C TYR A 46 -17.57 -4.71 6.46
N GLU A 47 -18.27 -5.84 6.57
CA GLU A 47 -17.65 -7.18 6.59
C GLU A 47 -17.47 -7.79 5.19
N THR A 48 -18.25 -7.31 4.21
CA THR A 48 -18.31 -7.89 2.85
C THR A 48 -17.78 -6.95 1.77
N SER A 49 -17.44 -5.71 2.12
CA SER A 49 -16.90 -4.69 1.21
C SER A 49 -15.43 -4.40 1.44
N SER A 50 -14.78 -3.84 0.43
CA SER A 50 -13.39 -3.40 0.47
C SER A 50 -13.33 -1.93 0.88
N TRP A 51 -12.86 -1.63 2.08
CA TRP A 51 -12.78 -0.28 2.67
C TRP A 51 -11.35 0.22 2.83
N PHE A 52 -11.16 1.54 2.86
CA PHE A 52 -9.87 2.17 3.14
C PHE A 52 -8.80 1.70 2.14
N TRP A 53 -7.79 0.92 2.59
CA TRP A 53 -6.80 0.32 1.70
C TRP A 53 -7.40 -0.70 0.73
N GLY A 54 -8.48 -1.38 1.12
CA GLY A 54 -9.24 -2.27 0.25
C GLY A 54 -9.77 -1.54 -0.98
N HIS A 55 -10.35 -0.35 -0.80
CA HIS A 55 -10.80 0.50 -1.90
C HIS A 55 -9.65 0.83 -2.85
N TYR A 56 -8.51 1.32 -2.32
CA TYR A 56 -7.35 1.64 -3.16
C TYR A 56 -6.76 0.43 -3.86
N ILE A 57 -6.84 -0.78 -3.29
CA ILE A 57 -6.45 -2.00 -4.01
C ILE A 57 -7.36 -2.18 -5.22
N ARG A 58 -8.69 -2.09 -5.03
CA ARG A 58 -9.68 -2.20 -6.10
C ARG A 58 -9.46 -1.19 -7.21
N SER A 59 -9.28 0.08 -6.85
CA SER A 59 -9.13 1.16 -7.83
C SER A 59 -7.83 1.09 -8.64
N ARG A 60 -6.90 0.20 -8.29
CA ARG A 60 -5.64 -0.04 -9.02
C ARG A 60 -5.57 -1.44 -9.64
N GLU A 61 -6.60 -2.27 -9.44
CA GLU A 61 -6.71 -3.57 -10.11
C GLU A 61 -6.68 -3.38 -11.63
N GLY A 62 -6.04 -4.33 -12.33
CA GLY A 62 -5.82 -4.25 -13.76
C GLY A 62 -4.61 -3.39 -14.19
N VAL A 63 -4.08 -2.54 -13.31
CA VAL A 63 -2.88 -1.73 -13.57
C VAL A 63 -1.66 -2.26 -12.80
N ILE A 64 -1.83 -2.53 -11.51
CA ILE A 64 -0.79 -3.16 -10.68
C ILE A 64 -1.30 -4.47 -10.11
N ASP A 65 -0.42 -5.48 -10.04
CA ASP A 65 -0.70 -6.74 -9.36
C ASP A 65 -0.28 -6.64 -7.89
N VAL A 66 -1.23 -6.24 -7.03
CA VAL A 66 -1.04 -6.18 -5.55
C VAL A 66 -2.10 -6.95 -4.79
N LYS A 67 -3.34 -7.05 -5.31
CA LYS A 67 -4.48 -7.70 -4.64
C LYS A 67 -4.15 -9.12 -4.16
N LYS A 68 -3.75 -9.98 -5.10
CA LYS A 68 -3.48 -11.40 -4.83
C LYS A 68 -2.19 -11.60 -4.04
N PRO A 69 -1.05 -10.97 -4.38
CA PRO A 69 0.17 -11.07 -3.59
C PRO A 69 -0.01 -10.63 -2.14
N LEU A 70 -0.60 -9.46 -1.90
CA LEU A 70 -0.77 -8.89 -0.56
C LEU A 70 -1.70 -9.77 0.30
N PHE A 71 -2.86 -10.17 -0.23
CA PHE A 71 -3.79 -11.01 0.51
C PHE A 71 -3.20 -12.40 0.84
N ASN A 72 -2.54 -13.03 -0.12
CA ASN A 72 -1.89 -14.32 0.11
C ASN A 72 -0.74 -14.22 1.11
N ALA A 73 -0.01 -13.09 1.14
CA ALA A 73 1.02 -12.86 2.14
C ALA A 73 0.43 -12.81 3.56
N PHE A 74 -0.74 -12.19 3.74
CA PHE A 74 -1.47 -12.26 5.01
C PHE A 74 -1.86 -13.70 5.39
N LEU A 75 -2.43 -14.48 4.47
CA LEU A 75 -2.76 -15.90 4.73
C LEU A 75 -1.51 -16.72 5.10
N LYS A 76 -0.41 -16.51 4.37
CA LYS A 76 0.89 -17.16 4.62
C LYS A 76 1.40 -16.81 6.02
N GLY A 77 1.39 -15.52 6.39
CA GLY A 77 1.85 -15.06 7.69
C GLY A 77 1.02 -15.63 8.83
N ARG A 78 -0.31 -15.67 8.67
CA ARG A 78 -1.22 -16.23 9.69
C ARG A 78 -1.00 -17.73 9.86
N THR A 79 -0.86 -18.46 8.77
CA THR A 79 -0.55 -19.91 8.77
C THR A 79 0.79 -20.18 9.43
N ALA A 80 1.82 -19.39 9.11
CA ALA A 80 3.14 -19.51 9.71
C ALA A 80 3.12 -19.25 11.22
N ILE A 81 2.30 -18.31 11.70
CA ILE A 81 2.10 -18.06 13.13
C ILE A 81 1.47 -19.27 13.83
N VAL A 82 0.47 -19.92 13.23
CA VAL A 82 -0.17 -21.14 13.78
C VAL A 82 0.78 -22.34 13.77
N ASN A 83 1.71 -22.38 12.83
CA ASN A 83 2.66 -23.48 12.70
C ASN A 83 3.99 -23.23 13.44
N GLY A 84 4.12 -22.11 14.15
CA GLY A 84 5.37 -21.74 14.84
C GLY A 84 6.54 -21.47 13.89
N ASN A 85 6.29 -21.27 12.60
CA ASN A 85 7.31 -21.10 11.58
C ASN A 85 7.74 -19.63 11.48
N SER A 86 8.80 -19.28 12.20
CA SER A 86 9.28 -17.90 12.27
C SER A 86 9.85 -17.38 10.94
N GLU A 87 10.48 -18.23 10.14
CA GLU A 87 11.06 -17.91 8.84
C GLU A 87 9.96 -17.57 7.83
N LYS A 88 8.97 -18.45 7.66
CA LYS A 88 7.83 -18.22 6.76
C LYS A 88 6.98 -17.02 7.17
N ARG A 89 6.90 -16.72 8.47
CA ARG A 89 6.26 -15.50 8.96
C ARG A 89 7.04 -14.25 8.52
N LYS A 90 8.37 -14.26 8.63
CA LYS A 90 9.21 -13.14 8.20
C LYS A 90 9.05 -12.90 6.70
N GLU A 91 9.17 -13.95 5.88
CA GLU A 91 8.94 -13.85 4.43
C GLU A 91 7.56 -13.26 4.09
N ALA A 92 6.52 -13.60 4.85
CA ALA A 92 5.18 -13.04 4.66
C ALA A 92 5.09 -11.56 5.02
N VAL A 93 5.76 -11.12 6.10
CA VAL A 93 5.79 -9.70 6.49
C VAL A 93 6.56 -8.87 5.47
N ASP A 94 7.70 -9.38 4.98
CA ASP A 94 8.51 -8.71 3.97
C ASP A 94 7.70 -8.50 2.66
N GLU A 95 6.93 -9.52 2.26
CA GLU A 95 6.02 -9.44 1.11
C GLU A 95 4.87 -8.44 1.36
N ILE A 96 4.25 -8.45 2.55
CA ILE A 96 3.19 -7.48 2.90
C ILE A 96 3.71 -6.05 2.76
N LYS A 97 4.88 -5.75 3.35
CA LYS A 97 5.48 -4.41 3.28
C LYS A 97 5.77 -3.99 1.85
N THR A 98 6.34 -4.88 1.05
CA THR A 98 6.68 -4.63 -0.36
C THR A 98 5.43 -4.30 -1.18
N GLN A 99 4.38 -5.12 -1.07
CA GLN A 99 3.16 -4.93 -1.87
C GLN A 99 2.37 -3.69 -1.41
N TRP A 100 2.36 -3.40 -0.11
CA TRP A 100 1.69 -2.22 0.41
C TRP A 100 2.42 -0.93 0.02
N GLU A 101 3.75 -0.91 0.07
CA GLU A 101 4.55 0.22 -0.42
C GLU A 101 4.29 0.47 -1.91
N LYS A 102 4.24 -0.59 -2.73
CA LYS A 102 3.91 -0.50 -4.15
C LYS A 102 2.51 0.08 -4.40
N LEU A 103 1.51 -0.32 -3.61
CA LEU A 103 0.16 0.25 -3.67
C LEU A 103 0.17 1.74 -3.32
N ILE A 104 0.91 2.15 -2.29
CA ILE A 104 1.06 3.56 -1.90
C ILE A 104 1.69 4.34 -3.06
N ALA A 105 2.81 3.88 -3.60
CA ALA A 105 3.51 4.53 -4.71
C ALA A 105 2.62 4.68 -5.95
N ALA A 106 1.83 3.65 -6.27
CA ALA A 106 0.88 3.70 -7.37
C ALA A 106 -0.21 4.75 -7.17
N ASN A 107 -0.69 4.95 -5.94
CA ASN A 107 -1.62 6.03 -5.62
C ASN A 107 -0.96 7.41 -5.74
N VAL A 108 0.33 7.55 -5.41
CA VAL A 108 1.05 8.81 -5.67
C VAL A 108 1.03 9.14 -7.16
N VAL A 109 1.38 8.18 -8.03
CA VAL A 109 1.37 8.38 -9.49
C VAL A 109 -0.03 8.72 -9.98
N HIS A 110 -1.05 7.99 -9.55
CA HIS A 110 -2.46 8.25 -9.92
C HIS A 110 -2.85 9.70 -9.62
N TYR A 111 -2.61 10.15 -8.40
CA TYR A 111 -3.02 11.50 -8.01
C TYR A 111 -2.14 12.59 -8.62
N ILE A 112 -0.87 12.31 -8.96
CA ILE A 112 -0.08 13.22 -9.79
C ILE A 112 -0.72 13.34 -11.19
N ASN A 113 -1.10 12.24 -11.82
CA ASN A 113 -1.72 12.23 -13.14
C ASN A 113 -3.09 12.95 -13.15
N SER A 114 -3.89 12.74 -12.12
CA SER A 114 -5.15 13.50 -11.94
C SER A 114 -4.87 14.99 -11.75
N THR A 115 -3.86 15.35 -10.94
CA THR A 115 -3.45 16.76 -10.76
C THR A 115 -3.03 17.41 -12.08
N LEU A 116 -2.26 16.69 -12.91
CA LEU A 116 -1.86 17.16 -14.23
C LEU A 116 -3.07 17.39 -15.14
N THR A 117 -4.02 16.46 -15.15
CA THR A 117 -5.28 16.59 -15.90
C THR A 117 -6.11 17.80 -15.45
N ASP A 118 -6.16 18.06 -14.14
CA ASP A 118 -6.86 19.22 -13.59
C ASP A 118 -6.16 20.54 -13.94
N MET A 119 -4.84 20.53 -14.08
CA MET A 119 -4.07 21.69 -14.54
C MET A 119 -4.38 22.03 -16.00
N GLU A 120 -4.50 21.02 -16.87
CA GLU A 120 -4.85 21.20 -18.29
C GLU A 120 -6.26 21.78 -18.49
N SER A 121 -7.19 21.40 -17.60
CA SER A 121 -8.59 21.84 -17.63
C SER A 121 -8.87 23.11 -16.83
N ASP A 122 -7.86 23.68 -16.16
CA ASP A 122 -7.96 24.82 -15.23
C ASP A 122 -8.98 24.59 -14.08
N ASP A 123 -9.22 23.33 -13.69
CA ASP A 123 -10.04 22.99 -12.52
C ASP A 123 -9.24 23.09 -11.23
N LYS A 124 -9.27 24.29 -10.67
CA LYS A 124 -8.54 24.61 -9.44
C LYS A 124 -8.94 23.76 -8.23
N PHE A 125 -10.20 23.38 -8.09
CA PHE A 125 -10.66 22.66 -6.88
C PHE A 125 -10.27 21.19 -6.94
N SER A 126 -10.47 20.56 -8.10
CA SER A 126 -10.01 19.19 -8.33
C SER A 126 -8.49 19.10 -8.22
N LYS A 127 -7.75 20.05 -8.80
CA LYS A 127 -6.29 20.13 -8.67
C LYS A 127 -5.85 20.15 -7.20
N TRP A 128 -6.52 20.94 -6.36
CA TRP A 128 -6.16 21.05 -4.95
C TRP A 128 -6.44 19.75 -4.20
N HIS A 129 -7.55 19.10 -4.51
CA HIS A 129 -7.90 17.80 -3.95
C HIS A 129 -6.87 16.74 -4.35
N HIS A 130 -6.68 16.49 -5.64
CA HIS A 130 -5.77 15.45 -6.11
C HIS A 130 -4.31 15.70 -5.73
N TRP A 131 -3.85 16.96 -5.74
CA TRP A 131 -2.49 17.27 -5.26
C TRP A 131 -2.32 16.90 -3.79
N SER A 132 -3.34 17.17 -2.96
CA SER A 132 -3.27 16.87 -1.53
C SER A 132 -3.25 15.37 -1.25
N GLU A 133 -3.99 14.58 -2.05
CA GLU A 133 -3.94 13.12 -2.02
C GLU A 133 -2.55 12.61 -2.41
N ALA A 134 -1.97 13.11 -3.53
CA ALA A 134 -0.61 12.75 -3.94
C ALA A 134 0.41 13.02 -2.83
N LYS A 135 0.30 14.18 -2.16
CA LYS A 135 1.17 14.56 -1.04
C LYS A 135 1.00 13.64 0.18
N ALA A 136 -0.24 13.29 0.51
CA ALA A 136 -0.54 12.41 1.63
C ALA A 136 0.02 10.99 1.41
N PHE A 137 -0.24 10.39 0.24
CA PHE A 137 0.31 9.08 -0.11
C PHE A 137 1.84 9.09 -0.16
N HIS A 138 2.44 10.14 -0.74
CA HIS A 138 3.90 10.25 -0.76
C HIS A 138 4.48 10.31 0.66
N THR A 139 3.79 10.98 1.58
CA THR A 139 4.19 11.02 2.99
C THR A 139 4.18 9.63 3.64
N CYS A 140 3.23 8.76 3.27
CA CYS A 140 3.17 7.39 3.77
C CYS A 140 4.43 6.55 3.42
N LEU A 141 5.09 6.83 2.29
CA LEU A 141 6.28 6.08 1.85
C LEU A 141 7.45 6.16 2.85
N ALA A 142 7.51 7.19 3.69
CA ALA A 142 8.55 7.33 4.70
C ALA A 142 8.44 6.33 5.86
N TYR A 143 7.26 5.72 6.06
CA TYR A 143 6.94 4.93 7.26
C TYR A 143 7.07 3.41 7.08
N ASN A 144 7.49 2.94 5.91
CA ASN A 144 7.93 1.55 5.78
C ASN A 144 9.39 1.45 6.24
N ASP A 145 9.65 0.76 7.36
CA ASP A 145 11.02 0.55 7.86
C ASP A 145 11.91 -0.21 6.87
N ASP A 146 11.31 -1.02 5.99
CA ASP A 146 11.97 -1.75 4.91
C ASP A 146 11.67 -1.10 3.54
N LYS A 147 11.48 0.22 3.52
CA LYS A 147 11.16 0.97 2.29
C LYS A 147 12.21 0.78 1.20
N SER A 148 11.74 0.62 -0.02
CA SER A 148 12.57 0.55 -1.21
C SER A 148 13.04 1.93 -1.68
N ILE A 149 12.27 2.99 -1.40
CA ILE A 149 12.66 4.36 -1.70
C ILE A 149 13.73 4.87 -0.73
N SER A 150 14.80 5.47 -1.26
CA SER A 150 15.84 6.10 -0.45
C SER A 150 15.33 7.40 0.21
N ASP A 151 15.91 7.79 1.36
CA ASP A 151 15.53 9.06 2.01
C ASP A 151 15.78 10.27 1.09
N SER A 152 16.83 10.21 0.26
CA SER A 152 17.12 11.24 -0.74
C SER A 152 16.08 11.28 -1.86
N ASP A 153 15.69 10.13 -2.43
CA ASP A 153 14.65 10.10 -3.48
C ASP A 153 13.31 10.54 -2.93
N TRP A 154 12.99 10.14 -1.69
CA TRP A 154 11.80 10.60 -1.00
C TRP A 154 11.82 12.13 -0.86
N GLN A 155 12.93 12.71 -0.39
CA GLN A 155 13.04 14.16 -0.22
C GLN A 155 12.98 14.91 -1.55
N ASP A 156 13.59 14.37 -2.60
CA ASP A 156 13.53 14.94 -3.96
C ASP A 156 12.09 14.99 -4.48
N ILE A 157 11.36 13.87 -4.40
CA ILE A 157 9.94 13.82 -4.82
C ILE A 157 9.09 14.76 -3.94
N ASN A 158 9.36 14.80 -2.63
CA ASN A 158 8.66 15.70 -1.71
C ASN A 158 8.84 17.18 -2.10
N ASN A 159 10.06 17.55 -2.52
CA ASN A 159 10.37 18.91 -2.97
C ASN A 159 9.68 19.24 -4.30
N LEU A 160 9.66 18.29 -5.25
CA LEU A 160 8.98 18.43 -6.54
C LEU A 160 7.46 18.60 -6.38
N LEU A 161 6.83 17.84 -5.47
CA LEU A 161 5.42 18.04 -5.12
C LEU A 161 5.17 19.43 -4.50
N GLY A 162 6.19 20.04 -3.88
CA GLY A 162 6.10 21.33 -3.21
C GLY A 162 5.28 21.28 -1.91
N SER A 163 4.99 22.46 -1.37
CA SER A 163 4.26 22.63 -0.10
C SER A 163 2.85 23.18 -0.28
N SER A 164 2.45 23.55 -1.51
CA SER A 164 1.14 24.13 -1.78
C SER A 164 0.68 23.81 -3.20
N PRO A 165 -0.62 23.43 -3.38
CA PRO A 165 -1.17 23.20 -4.72
C PRO A 165 -1.33 24.50 -5.53
N LYS A 166 -1.10 25.66 -4.91
CA LYS A 166 -1.08 26.97 -5.59
C LYS A 166 0.23 27.24 -6.33
N GLN A 167 1.31 26.56 -5.95
CA GLN A 167 2.67 26.85 -6.42
C GLN A 167 3.29 25.68 -7.18
N VAL A 168 2.64 24.51 -7.16
CA VAL A 168 3.09 23.32 -7.90
C VAL A 168 3.11 23.59 -9.40
N LYS A 169 4.17 23.12 -10.08
CA LYS A 169 4.35 23.25 -11.52
C LYS A 169 4.14 21.91 -12.20
N GLN A 170 3.63 21.96 -13.42
CA GLN A 170 3.47 20.77 -14.27
C GLN A 170 4.81 20.04 -14.47
N SER A 171 5.88 20.76 -14.80
CA SER A 171 7.22 20.18 -14.97
C SER A 171 7.70 19.41 -13.74
N ASP A 172 7.43 19.95 -12.54
CA ASP A 172 7.90 19.35 -11.29
C ASP A 172 7.12 18.04 -11.01
N LEU A 173 5.83 18.01 -11.35
CA LEU A 173 5.00 16.80 -11.26
C LEU A 173 5.41 15.73 -12.27
N GLU A 174 5.76 16.12 -13.49
CA GLU A 174 6.28 15.22 -14.52
C GLU A 174 7.62 14.60 -14.08
N ASP A 175 8.53 15.40 -13.50
CA ASP A 175 9.79 14.94 -12.93
C ASP A 175 9.58 14.00 -11.73
N ALA A 176 8.61 14.30 -10.87
CA ALA A 176 8.24 13.44 -9.75
C ALA A 176 7.75 12.07 -10.24
N ASN A 177 6.93 12.04 -11.29
CA ASN A 177 6.49 10.81 -11.94
C ASN A 177 7.65 10.01 -12.53
N GLN A 178 8.63 10.66 -13.17
CA GLN A 178 9.80 9.95 -13.69
C GLN A 178 10.64 9.32 -12.56
N LYS A 179 10.80 10.01 -11.44
CA LYS A 179 11.46 9.45 -10.25
C LYS A 179 10.68 8.26 -9.67
N LEU A 180 9.37 8.40 -9.45
CA LEU A 180 8.52 7.30 -8.95
C LEU A 180 8.58 6.07 -9.85
N LYS A 181 8.54 6.29 -11.17
CA LYS A 181 8.68 5.23 -12.17
C LYS A 181 10.00 4.47 -12.00
N GLN A 182 11.12 5.18 -11.81
CA GLN A 182 12.44 4.56 -11.65
C GLN A 182 12.56 3.81 -10.32
N VAL A 183 12.14 4.44 -9.21
CA VAL A 183 12.23 3.87 -7.86
C VAL A 183 11.40 2.59 -7.73
N PHE A 184 10.15 2.61 -8.22
CA PHE A 184 9.22 1.48 -8.08
C PHE A 184 9.16 0.58 -9.33
N ASN A 185 10.02 0.84 -10.31
CA ASN A 185 10.13 0.10 -11.56
C ASN A 185 8.78 -0.06 -12.29
N PHE A 186 7.97 0.99 -12.32
CA PHE A 186 6.70 0.99 -13.05
C PHE A 186 6.95 1.03 -14.56
N SER A 187 6.18 0.23 -15.31
CA SER A 187 6.21 0.27 -16.76
C SER A 187 5.57 1.56 -17.31
N ASN A 188 5.86 1.90 -18.56
CA ASN A 188 5.17 3.03 -19.24
C ASN A 188 3.64 2.83 -19.23
N SER A 189 3.18 1.59 -19.48
CA SER A 189 1.76 1.29 -19.45
C SER A 189 1.16 1.53 -18.06
N GLN A 190 1.85 1.15 -16.99
CA GLN A 190 1.39 1.46 -15.63
C GLN A 190 1.36 2.96 -15.38
N MET A 191 2.42 3.69 -15.73
CA MET A 191 2.46 5.14 -15.54
C MET A 191 1.34 5.89 -16.26
N SER A 192 0.85 5.38 -17.39
CA SER A 192 -0.25 6.02 -18.14
C SER A 192 -1.66 5.56 -17.73
N ASN A 193 -1.79 4.49 -16.95
CA ASN A 193 -3.08 3.95 -16.52
C ASN A 193 -3.31 4.03 -15.00
N LEU A 194 -2.27 4.38 -14.23
CA LEU A 194 -2.41 4.93 -12.89
C LEU A 194 -2.92 6.35 -13.04
#